data_AF-A0A937BQ74-F1
#
_entry.id   AF-A0A937BQ74-F1
#
_cell.length_a   1.000
_cell.length_b   1.000
_cell.length_c   1.000
_cell.angle_alpha   90.00
_cell.angle_beta   90.00
_cell.angle_gamma   90.00
#
_symmetry.space_group_name_H-M   'P 1'
#
loop_
_entity.id
_entity.type
_entity.pdbx_description
1 polymer ?
#
loop_
_entity_poly.entity_id
_entity_poly.type
_entity_poly.pdbx_seq_one_letter_code
_entity_poly.pdbx_strand_id
1 'polypeptide(L)'
;MKKKKTALFPEYILRDWEASDGVNFAVALARITGWLLHVDYWTPTDNKEAVENMKSLRVYVGTNSNYIYDIKGKQTIATFTNNIIKPILKQRGANYGGVSTKYYSETKLFTLPLRVKPDEDRIENAEKLIRANAEFLNLVQKRQAPNVPAHIAADFTFGQCNPFASALNDLRNYKPIALIAKEYNKLFELSKVGYIHSFNYDKEGNAIDIWGKDTAENIAQRFGVTKYELDEAEHFNVSQKLKTNSPGKYDEIYKKSVAIINEYFV
;
A
#
# COMPACT_ATOMS: atom_id res chain seq x y z
N MET A 1 15.39 32.86 9.46
CA MET A 1 15.96 31.65 10.10
C MET A 1 15.15 30.43 9.67
N LYS A 2 15.74 29.48 8.94
CA LYS A 2 15.10 28.17 8.73
C LYS A 2 15.09 27.45 10.08
N LYS A 3 13.90 27.23 10.68
CA LYS A 3 13.76 26.37 11.86
C LYS A 3 14.39 25.02 11.52
N LYS A 4 15.47 24.65 12.22
CA LYS A 4 16.09 23.33 12.10
C LYS A 4 15.01 22.33 12.52
N LYS A 5 14.48 21.57 11.56
CA LYS A 5 13.41 20.60 11.83
C LYS A 5 13.98 19.62 12.85
N THR A 6 13.42 19.58 14.06
CA THR A 6 13.87 18.65 15.09
C THR A 6 13.69 17.24 14.54
N ALA A 7 14.74 16.43 14.61
CA ALA A 7 14.63 15.03 14.20
C ALA A 7 13.61 14.33 15.12
N LEU A 8 12.74 13.51 14.53
CA LEU A 8 11.69 12.82 15.30
C LEU A 8 12.27 11.80 16.27
N PHE A 9 13.47 11.28 16.01
CA PHE A 9 14.16 10.33 16.87
C PHE A 9 15.61 10.78 17.12
N PRO A 10 16.23 10.33 18.22
CA PRO A 10 17.65 10.60 18.49
C PRO A 10 18.55 10.13 17.34
N GLU A 11 19.61 10.88 17.08
CA GLU A 11 20.48 10.64 15.91
C GLU A 11 21.14 9.26 15.92
N TYR A 12 21.56 8.76 17.08
CA TYR A 12 22.18 7.44 17.20
C TYR A 12 21.21 6.30 16.83
N ILE A 13 19.92 6.44 17.18
CA ILE A 13 18.86 5.51 16.76
C ILE A 13 18.66 5.58 15.25
N LEU A 14 18.59 6.79 14.68
CA LEU A 14 18.42 6.97 13.24
C LEU A 14 19.58 6.36 12.45
N ARG A 15 20.81 6.42 12.97
CA ARG A 15 21.98 5.79 12.34
C ARG A 15 21.90 4.26 12.38
N ASP A 16 21.46 3.67 13.49
CA ASP A 16 21.27 2.21 13.58
C ASP A 16 20.16 1.72 12.63
N TRP A 17 19.03 2.42 12.57
CA TRP A 17 17.96 2.06 11.64
C TRP A 17 18.35 2.28 10.17
N GLU A 18 19.17 3.29 9.86
CA GLU A 18 19.71 3.49 8.51
C GLU A 18 20.67 2.34 8.12
N ALA A 19 21.53 1.91 9.05
CA ALA A 19 22.46 0.81 8.84
C ALA A 19 21.74 -0.54 8.59
N SER A 20 20.51 -0.68 9.10
CA SER A 20 19.63 -1.84 8.90
C SER A 20 18.62 -1.68 7.76
N ASP A 21 18.81 -0.74 6.84
CA ASP A 21 17.91 -0.47 5.70
C ASP A 21 16.44 -0.23 6.11
N GLY A 22 16.21 0.28 7.32
CA GLY A 22 14.87 0.49 7.86
C GLY A 22 14.09 -0.78 8.19
N VAL A 23 14.67 -1.98 8.04
CA VAL A 23 13.98 -3.28 8.21
C VAL A 23 13.26 -3.38 9.55
N ASN A 24 14.00 -3.23 10.65
CA ASN A 24 13.45 -3.41 11.99
C ASN A 24 12.43 -2.30 12.34
N PHE A 25 12.69 -1.06 11.91
CA PHE A 25 11.76 0.05 12.07
C PHE A 25 10.45 -0.17 11.32
N ALA A 26 10.53 -0.63 10.06
CA ALA A 26 9.36 -0.85 9.22
C ALA A 26 8.49 -1.98 9.78
N VAL A 27 9.09 -3.09 10.23
CA VAL A 27 8.37 -4.19 10.88
C VAL A 27 7.69 -3.69 12.16
N ALA A 28 8.41 -3.00 13.04
CA ALA A 28 7.84 -2.41 14.25
C ALA A 28 6.66 -1.47 13.94
N LEU A 29 6.81 -0.59 12.94
CA LEU A 29 5.76 0.33 12.55
C LEU A 29 4.55 -0.40 11.94
N ALA A 30 4.77 -1.44 11.14
CA ALA A 30 3.71 -2.26 10.57
C ALA A 30 2.93 -3.01 11.66
N ARG A 31 3.59 -3.55 12.67
CA ARG A 31 2.93 -4.18 13.84
C ARG A 31 2.08 -3.19 14.63
N ILE A 32 2.58 -1.95 14.81
CA ILE A 32 1.85 -0.91 15.53
C ILE A 32 0.61 -0.42 14.76
N THR A 33 0.72 -0.30 13.44
CA THR A 33 -0.26 0.45 12.63
C THR A 33 -1.11 -0.43 11.71
N GLY A 34 -0.71 -1.68 11.51
CA GLY A 34 -1.35 -2.63 10.61
C GLY A 34 -1.20 -2.29 9.13
N TRP A 35 -0.29 -1.38 8.77
CA TRP A 35 -0.01 -0.97 7.38
C TRP A 35 1.00 -1.86 6.66
N LEU A 36 1.15 -1.62 5.36
CA LEU A 36 1.82 -2.53 4.44
C LEU A 36 3.35 -2.35 4.46
N LEU A 37 4.05 -3.47 4.65
CA LEU A 37 5.50 -3.56 4.51
C LEU A 37 5.85 -3.55 3.03
N HIS A 38 6.55 -2.49 2.61
CA HIS A 38 7.09 -2.37 1.27
C HIS A 38 8.59 -2.60 1.30
N VAL A 39 9.09 -3.21 0.23
CA VAL A 39 10.51 -3.36 -0.05
C VAL A 39 10.78 -2.84 -1.44
N ASP A 40 11.67 -1.87 -1.55
CA ASP A 40 12.24 -1.48 -2.82
C ASP A 40 13.43 -2.36 -3.15
N TYR A 41 13.44 -2.87 -4.37
CA TYR A 41 14.50 -3.68 -4.91
C TYR A 41 15.16 -2.97 -6.09
N TRP A 42 16.48 -3.09 -6.19
CA TRP A 42 17.13 -2.99 -7.48
C TRP A 42 16.93 -4.31 -8.22
N THR A 43 16.54 -4.21 -9.48
CA THR A 43 16.35 -5.33 -10.38
C THR A 43 17.15 -5.12 -11.67
N PRO A 44 17.87 -6.14 -12.16
CA PRO A 44 18.61 -6.06 -13.43
C PRO A 44 17.67 -5.95 -14.64
N THR A 45 16.48 -6.53 -14.55
CA THR A 45 15.43 -6.50 -15.59
C THR A 45 14.17 -5.83 -15.05
N ASP A 46 13.04 -5.99 -15.75
CA ASP A 46 11.73 -5.48 -15.33
C ASP A 46 11.19 -6.16 -14.05
N ASN A 47 9.93 -5.90 -13.75
CA ASN A 47 9.23 -6.35 -12.53
C ASN A 47 8.98 -7.87 -12.43
N LYS A 48 9.37 -8.67 -13.44
CA LYS A 48 9.17 -10.12 -13.48
C LYS A 48 10.33 -10.93 -12.90
N GLU A 49 11.43 -10.29 -12.54
CA GLU A 49 12.59 -10.97 -11.99
C GLU A 49 12.26 -11.65 -10.64
N ALA A 50 12.95 -12.77 -10.37
CA ALA A 50 12.83 -13.48 -9.10
C ALA A 50 13.48 -12.66 -7.97
N VAL A 51 12.88 -12.65 -6.78
CA VAL A 51 13.35 -11.80 -5.66
C VAL A 51 14.77 -12.18 -5.23
N GLU A 52 15.15 -13.45 -5.41
CA GLU A 52 16.47 -14.02 -5.15
C GLU A 52 17.57 -13.39 -6.03
N ASN A 53 17.20 -12.88 -7.20
CA ASN A 53 18.10 -12.20 -8.13
C ASN A 53 18.11 -10.67 -7.94
N MET A 54 17.26 -10.16 -7.07
CA MET A 54 17.14 -8.73 -6.76
C MET A 54 18.01 -8.34 -5.57
N LYS A 55 18.33 -7.04 -5.47
CA LYS A 55 19.02 -6.48 -4.30
C LYS A 55 18.07 -5.58 -3.53
N SER A 56 17.77 -5.91 -2.27
CA SER A 56 16.95 -5.07 -1.41
C SER A 56 17.64 -3.72 -1.16
N LEU A 57 16.90 -2.62 -1.32
CA LEU A 57 17.38 -1.26 -1.13
C LEU A 57 16.91 -0.67 0.19
N ARG A 58 15.59 -0.70 0.45
CA ARG A 58 14.95 -0.09 1.61
C ARG A 58 13.68 -0.83 1.97
N VAL A 59 13.42 -1.00 3.26
CA VAL A 59 12.13 -1.49 3.77
C VAL A 59 11.45 -0.34 4.51
N TYR A 60 10.17 -0.14 4.25
CA TYR A 60 9.39 0.96 4.81
C TYR A 60 7.91 0.62 4.90
N VAL A 61 7.14 1.47 5.58
CA VAL A 61 5.68 1.36 5.62
C VAL A 61 5.08 2.34 4.63
N GLY A 62 4.26 1.82 3.73
CA GLY A 62 3.43 2.61 2.83
C GLY A 62 1.96 2.43 3.21
N THR A 63 1.18 3.49 3.02
CA THR A 63 -0.28 3.40 3.11
C THR A 63 -0.86 3.26 1.71
N ASN A 64 -2.17 3.09 1.59
CA ASN A 64 -2.84 3.11 0.28
C ASN A 64 -3.00 4.55 -0.26
N SER A 65 -2.00 5.42 -0.10
CA SER A 65 -1.99 6.80 -0.59
C SER A 65 -0.58 7.24 -1.00
N ASN A 66 -0.40 8.51 -1.38
CA ASN A 66 0.90 9.04 -1.84
C ASN A 66 1.91 9.29 -0.69
N TYR A 67 1.79 8.61 0.45
CA TYR A 67 2.66 8.83 1.60
C TYR A 67 3.41 7.55 2.01
N ILE A 68 4.70 7.75 2.27
CA ILE A 68 5.62 6.75 2.81
C ILE A 68 6.03 7.19 4.23
N TYR A 69 6.09 6.20 5.11
CA TYR A 69 6.52 6.32 6.49
C TYR A 69 7.79 5.48 6.67
N ASP A 70 8.90 6.19 6.76
CA ASP A 70 10.23 5.63 6.94
C ASP A 70 10.92 6.30 8.14
N ILE A 71 12.13 5.88 8.49
CA ILE A 71 12.92 6.42 9.62
C ILE A 71 13.17 7.93 9.48
N LYS A 72 13.07 8.49 8.26
CA LYS A 72 13.15 9.93 7.99
C LYS A 72 11.81 10.67 8.18
N GLY A 73 10.77 10.00 8.66
CA GLY A 73 9.43 10.51 8.86
C GLY A 73 8.51 10.34 7.65
N LYS A 74 7.38 11.07 7.66
CA LYS A 74 6.39 11.08 6.58
C LYS A 74 6.93 11.84 5.36
N GLN A 75 6.92 11.19 4.21
CA GLN A 75 7.32 11.78 2.91
C GLN A 75 6.31 11.41 1.83
N THR A 76 6.26 12.18 0.74
CA THR A 76 5.55 11.73 -0.47
C THR A 76 6.37 10.66 -1.19
N ILE A 77 5.72 9.82 -2.01
CA ILE A 77 6.43 8.82 -2.82
C ILE A 77 7.53 9.49 -3.67
N ALA A 78 7.20 10.59 -4.36
CA ALA A 78 8.16 11.31 -5.19
C ALA A 78 9.38 11.83 -4.40
N THR A 79 9.16 12.40 -3.21
CA THR A 79 10.26 12.88 -2.34
C THR A 79 11.11 11.72 -1.85
N PHE A 80 10.48 10.64 -1.40
CA PHE A 80 11.16 9.45 -0.89
C PHE A 80 12.01 8.79 -1.99
N THR A 81 11.44 8.60 -3.18
CA THR A 81 12.16 8.02 -4.32
C THR A 81 13.38 8.86 -4.70
N ASN A 82 13.22 10.19 -4.78
CA ASN A 82 14.32 11.07 -5.21
C ASN A 82 15.43 11.22 -4.17
N ASN A 83 15.08 11.26 -2.88
CA ASN A 83 16.01 11.63 -1.81
C ASN A 83 16.56 10.43 -1.05
N ILE A 84 15.89 9.27 -1.09
CA ILE A 84 16.28 8.05 -0.36
C ILE A 84 16.64 6.95 -1.34
N ILE A 85 15.71 6.56 -2.21
CA ILE A 85 15.89 5.39 -3.06
C ILE A 85 16.93 5.63 -4.16
N LYS A 86 16.86 6.75 -4.89
CA LYS A 86 17.84 7.05 -5.96
C LYS A 86 19.29 7.10 -5.44
N PRO A 87 19.60 7.73 -4.29
CA PRO A 87 20.94 7.65 -3.71
C PRO A 87 21.38 6.22 -3.38
N ILE A 88 20.53 5.42 -2.74
CA ILE A 88 20.83 4.02 -2.41
C ILE A 88 21.05 3.20 -3.69
N LEU A 89 20.19 3.41 -4.70
CA LEU A 89 20.28 2.79 -6.02
C LEU A 89 21.61 3.12 -6.71
N LYS A 90 22.08 4.37 -6.68
CA LYS A 90 23.38 4.75 -7.25
C LYS A 90 24.56 4.07 -6.54
N GLN A 91 24.43 3.82 -5.24
CA GLN A 91 25.49 3.20 -4.45
C GLN A 91 25.49 1.67 -4.57
N ARG A 92 24.32 1.04 -4.66
CA ARG A 92 24.14 -0.42 -4.53
C ARG A 92 23.66 -1.11 -5.81
N GLY A 93 23.05 -0.37 -6.71
CA GLY A 93 22.65 -0.84 -8.03
C GLY A 93 23.86 -1.09 -8.93
N ALA A 94 23.68 -1.91 -9.95
CA ALA A 94 24.65 -2.00 -11.05
C ALA A 94 24.35 -0.95 -12.12
N ASN A 95 25.28 -0.77 -13.08
CA ASN A 95 25.19 0.24 -14.15
C ASN A 95 23.93 0.13 -15.03
N TYR A 96 23.20 -0.98 -14.98
CA TYR A 96 21.94 -1.24 -15.69
C TYR A 96 20.89 -1.77 -14.71
N GLY A 97 19.62 -1.40 -14.87
CA GLY A 97 18.51 -1.90 -14.05
C GLY A 97 17.54 -0.82 -13.58
N GLY A 98 16.50 -1.24 -12.86
CA GLY A 98 15.42 -0.39 -12.36
C GLY A 98 15.13 -0.59 -10.87
N VAL A 99 14.13 0.14 -10.38
CA VAL A 99 13.57 -0.07 -9.05
C VAL A 99 12.24 -0.82 -9.19
N SER A 100 12.07 -1.90 -8.43
CA SER A 100 10.80 -2.60 -8.29
C SER A 100 10.37 -2.58 -6.84
N THR A 101 9.22 -1.97 -6.57
CA THR A 101 8.58 -2.00 -5.24
C THR A 101 7.70 -3.23 -5.14
N LYS A 102 7.87 -4.02 -4.09
CA LYS A 102 7.00 -5.15 -3.75
C LYS A 102 6.54 -5.02 -2.30
N TYR A 103 5.44 -5.67 -1.96
CA TYR A 103 4.88 -5.68 -0.61
C TYR A 103 4.73 -7.09 -0.07
N TYR A 104 4.78 -7.23 1.25
CA TYR A 104 4.82 -8.55 1.90
C TYR A 104 4.05 -8.56 3.22
N SER A 105 3.57 -9.75 3.61
CA SER A 105 3.30 -10.03 5.01
C SER A 105 4.61 -10.06 5.79
N GLU A 106 4.53 -9.86 7.10
CA GLU A 106 5.69 -9.95 7.98
C GLU A 106 6.36 -11.34 7.90
N THR A 107 5.56 -12.41 8.00
CA THR A 107 6.06 -13.79 7.86
C THR A 107 6.83 -13.97 6.56
N LYS A 108 6.33 -13.44 5.44
CA LYS A 108 7.03 -13.56 4.16
C LYS A 108 8.32 -12.75 4.17
N LEU A 109 8.31 -11.52 4.69
CA LEU A 109 9.49 -10.64 4.78
C LEU A 109 10.68 -11.33 5.48
N PHE A 110 10.44 -12.06 6.57
CA PHE A 110 11.48 -12.78 7.33
C PHE A 110 12.19 -13.85 6.50
N THR A 111 11.50 -14.41 5.49
CA THR A 111 12.08 -15.43 4.59
C THR A 111 12.87 -14.84 3.42
N LEU A 112 12.69 -13.55 3.10
CA LEU A 112 13.27 -12.95 1.89
C LEU A 112 14.78 -12.76 2.00
N PRO A 113 15.53 -12.82 0.88
CA PRO A 113 16.98 -12.61 0.85
C PRO A 113 17.34 -11.11 0.97
N LEU A 114 16.91 -10.48 2.06
CA LEU A 114 17.24 -9.09 2.38
C LEU A 114 18.72 -8.97 2.78
N ARG A 115 19.34 -7.83 2.45
CA ARG A 115 20.72 -7.49 2.89
C ARG A 115 20.86 -7.56 4.41
N VAL A 116 19.84 -7.09 5.12
CA VAL A 116 19.74 -7.16 6.58
C VAL A 116 18.48 -7.92 6.93
N LYS A 117 18.64 -8.99 7.71
CA LYS A 117 17.51 -9.79 8.18
C LYS A 117 16.78 -9.07 9.32
N PRO A 118 15.44 -9.23 9.41
CA PRO A 118 14.70 -8.80 10.59
C PRO A 118 15.28 -9.45 11.85
N ASP A 119 15.38 -8.67 12.92
CA ASP A 119 15.93 -9.07 14.22
C ASP A 119 14.89 -8.70 15.28
N GLU A 120 14.38 -9.70 16.00
CA GLU A 120 13.23 -9.55 16.88
C GLU A 120 13.51 -8.59 18.04
N ASP A 121 14.69 -8.68 18.68
CA ASP A 121 15.08 -7.80 19.78
C ASP A 121 15.16 -6.33 19.31
N ARG A 122 15.70 -6.12 18.10
CA ARG A 122 15.75 -4.78 17.49
C ARG A 122 14.38 -4.27 17.09
N ILE A 123 13.47 -5.14 16.65
CA ILE A 123 12.08 -4.80 16.34
C ILE A 123 11.35 -4.37 17.62
N GLU A 124 11.44 -5.16 18.69
CA GLU A 124 10.82 -4.84 19.97
C GLU A 124 11.33 -3.49 20.52
N ASN A 125 12.63 -3.23 20.41
CA ASN A 125 13.20 -1.95 20.81
C ASN A 125 12.66 -0.80 19.94
N ALA A 126 12.58 -1.00 18.62
CA ALA A 126 12.00 -0.02 17.72
C ALA A 126 10.52 0.25 18.03
N GLU A 127 9.74 -0.77 18.38
CA GLU A 127 8.35 -0.62 18.81
C GLU A 127 8.24 0.26 20.05
N LYS A 128 9.06 0.03 21.08
CA LYS A 128 9.09 0.84 22.30
C LYS A 128 9.36 2.31 21.98
N LEU A 129 10.37 2.58 21.14
CA LEU A 129 10.75 3.93 20.74
C LEU A 129 9.66 4.63 19.91
N ILE A 130 9.02 3.91 18.98
CA ILE A 130 7.94 4.45 18.15
C ILE A 130 6.71 4.75 19.01
N ARG A 131 6.31 3.84 19.90
CA ARG A 131 5.16 4.03 20.81
C ARG A 131 5.35 5.19 21.78
N ALA A 132 6.58 5.40 22.25
CA ALA A 132 6.92 6.55 23.08
C ALA A 132 6.88 7.89 22.32
N ASN A 133 6.88 7.86 20.98
CA ASN A 133 6.89 9.04 20.13
C ASN A 133 5.49 9.34 19.55
N ALA A 134 4.64 9.98 20.37
CA ALA A 134 3.30 10.37 19.96
C ALA A 134 3.29 11.34 18.76
N GLU A 135 4.28 12.23 18.65
CA GLU A 135 4.39 13.17 17.51
C GLU A 135 4.51 12.42 16.18
N PHE A 136 5.41 11.43 16.11
CA PHE A 136 5.56 10.63 14.90
C PHE A 136 4.32 9.80 14.60
N LEU A 137 3.75 9.11 15.60
CA LEU A 137 2.57 8.27 15.40
C LEU A 137 1.34 9.05 14.92
N ASN A 138 1.16 10.29 15.39
CA ASN A 138 0.08 11.15 14.92
C ASN A 138 0.20 11.55 13.44
N LEU A 139 1.37 11.40 12.83
CA LEU A 139 1.54 11.62 11.38
C LEU A 139 1.05 10.43 10.55
N VAL A 140 1.00 9.23 11.14
CA VAL A 140 0.63 7.99 10.45
C VAL A 140 -0.88 7.93 10.30
N GLN A 141 -1.34 7.82 9.05
CA GLN A 141 -2.76 7.67 8.78
C GLN A 141 -3.29 6.43 9.51
N LYS A 142 -4.43 6.54 10.20
CA LYS A 142 -5.05 5.37 10.82
C LYS A 142 -5.80 4.56 9.78
N ARG A 143 -5.71 3.24 9.89
CA ARG A 143 -6.53 2.32 9.10
C ARG A 143 -7.98 2.46 9.55
N GLN A 144 -8.88 2.42 8.56
CA GLN A 144 -10.32 2.51 8.79
C GLN A 144 -10.90 1.10 8.82
N ALA A 145 -11.93 0.91 9.65
CA ALA A 145 -12.61 -0.37 9.72
C ALA A 145 -13.30 -0.70 8.38
N PRO A 146 -13.38 -1.99 8.00
CA PRO A 146 -12.78 -3.11 8.71
C PRO A 146 -11.28 -3.26 8.44
N ASN A 147 -10.53 -3.58 9.48
CA ASN A 147 -9.06 -3.66 9.46
C ASN A 147 -8.54 -4.98 8.86
N VAL A 148 -8.95 -5.30 7.62
CA VAL A 148 -8.41 -6.46 6.86
C VAL A 148 -6.88 -6.39 6.84
N PRO A 149 -6.10 -7.44 7.13
CA PRO A 149 -4.63 -7.36 7.09
C PRO A 149 -4.11 -6.70 5.80
N ALA A 150 -3.24 -5.70 5.90
CA ALA A 150 -2.92 -4.83 4.75
C ALA A 150 -2.31 -5.59 3.56
N HIS A 151 -1.55 -6.65 3.82
CA HIS A 151 -0.99 -7.50 2.76
C HIS A 151 -2.06 -8.28 2.01
N ILE A 152 -3.16 -8.66 2.67
CA ILE A 152 -4.33 -9.26 2.03
C ILE A 152 -5.08 -8.19 1.24
N ALA A 153 -5.28 -7.00 1.83
CA ALA A 153 -5.97 -5.90 1.16
C ALA A 153 -5.26 -5.46 -0.13
N ALA A 154 -3.92 -5.49 -0.14
CA ALA A 154 -3.10 -5.15 -1.30
C ALA A 154 -3.33 -6.09 -2.50
N ASP A 155 -3.69 -7.36 -2.27
CA ASP A 155 -4.00 -8.29 -3.36
C ASP A 155 -5.21 -7.83 -4.18
N PHE A 156 -6.12 -7.03 -3.60
CA PHE A 156 -7.32 -6.55 -4.26
C PHE A 156 -7.11 -5.29 -5.12
N THR A 157 -5.85 -4.91 -5.33
CA THR A 157 -5.47 -3.88 -6.31
C THR A 157 -5.50 -4.42 -7.75
N PHE A 158 -5.42 -3.55 -8.76
CA PHE A 158 -5.32 -3.91 -10.17
C PHE A 158 -6.47 -4.81 -10.71
N GLY A 159 -7.71 -4.38 -10.53
CA GLY A 159 -8.89 -5.01 -11.16
C GLY A 159 -9.55 -6.11 -10.33
N GLN A 160 -8.93 -6.53 -9.23
CA GLN A 160 -9.54 -7.48 -8.28
C GLN A 160 -10.59 -6.82 -7.37
N CYS A 161 -10.63 -5.49 -7.32
CA CYS A 161 -11.63 -4.72 -6.58
C CYS A 161 -13.07 -4.91 -7.09
N ASN A 162 -13.26 -5.22 -8.38
CA ASN A 162 -14.60 -5.41 -8.93
C ASN A 162 -15.28 -6.70 -8.40
N PRO A 163 -14.66 -7.90 -8.48
CA PRO A 163 -15.20 -9.08 -7.82
C PRO A 163 -15.47 -8.89 -6.32
N PHE A 164 -14.60 -8.17 -5.62
CA PHE A 164 -14.80 -7.85 -4.21
C PHE A 164 -16.06 -7.02 -3.98
N ALA A 165 -16.23 -5.94 -4.74
CA ALA A 165 -17.40 -5.08 -4.63
C ALA A 165 -18.70 -5.81 -5.05
N SER A 166 -18.64 -6.70 -6.05
CA SER A 166 -19.76 -7.58 -6.40
C SER A 166 -20.12 -8.54 -5.25
N ALA A 167 -19.13 -9.20 -4.63
CA ALA A 167 -19.37 -10.08 -3.48
C ALA A 167 -19.95 -9.32 -2.27
N LEU A 168 -19.50 -8.09 -2.03
CA LEU A 168 -20.02 -7.26 -0.93
C LEU A 168 -21.46 -6.82 -1.19
N ASN A 169 -21.81 -6.53 -2.44
CA ASN A 169 -23.19 -6.32 -2.85
C ASN A 169 -24.04 -7.57 -2.57
N ASP A 170 -23.60 -8.73 -3.04
CA ASP A 170 -24.39 -9.97 -2.92
C ASP A 170 -24.59 -10.41 -1.45
N LEU A 171 -23.57 -10.20 -0.60
CA LEU A 171 -23.57 -10.67 0.80
C LEU A 171 -24.11 -9.68 1.81
N ARG A 172 -24.04 -8.37 1.54
CA ARG A 172 -24.41 -7.30 2.50
C ARG A 172 -25.43 -6.32 1.93
N ASN A 173 -25.80 -6.47 0.66
CA ASN A 173 -26.67 -5.55 -0.07
C ASN A 173 -26.13 -4.11 -0.08
N TYR A 174 -24.81 -3.97 -0.18
CA TYR A 174 -24.14 -2.68 -0.30
C TYR A 174 -24.03 -2.29 -1.77
N LYS A 175 -24.43 -1.06 -2.09
CA LYS A 175 -24.57 -0.61 -3.47
C LYS A 175 -23.20 -0.50 -4.16
N PRO A 176 -22.89 -1.32 -5.19
CA PRO A 176 -21.60 -1.27 -5.84
C PRO A 176 -21.53 -0.08 -6.82
N ILE A 177 -20.37 0.57 -6.89
CA ILE A 177 -20.12 1.76 -7.70
C ILE A 177 -18.76 1.64 -8.37
N ALA A 178 -18.70 1.96 -9.67
CA ALA A 178 -17.45 2.16 -10.37
C ALA A 178 -16.97 3.61 -10.19
N LEU A 179 -15.67 3.76 -9.93
CA LEU A 179 -14.97 5.02 -9.96
C LEU A 179 -14.32 5.21 -11.33
N ILE A 180 -14.69 6.29 -12.02
CA ILE A 180 -14.24 6.61 -13.38
C ILE A 180 -13.39 7.88 -13.33
N ALA A 181 -12.09 7.76 -13.60
CA ALA A 181 -11.17 8.89 -13.64
C ALA A 181 -11.41 9.76 -14.88
N LYS A 182 -11.53 11.07 -14.67
CA LYS A 182 -11.62 12.08 -15.74
C LYS A 182 -10.37 12.95 -15.82
N GLU A 183 -9.70 13.14 -14.70
CA GLU A 183 -8.46 13.90 -14.61
C GLU A 183 -7.58 13.31 -13.51
N TYR A 184 -6.28 13.24 -13.79
CA TYR A 184 -5.26 12.86 -12.81
C TYR A 184 -4.41 14.06 -12.45
N ASN A 185 -3.83 14.02 -11.25
CA ASN A 185 -2.71 14.86 -10.87
C ASN A 185 -1.56 14.69 -11.88
N LYS A 186 -0.85 15.78 -12.21
CA LYS A 186 0.33 15.78 -13.10
C LYS A 186 1.40 14.75 -12.71
N LEU A 187 1.54 14.41 -11.43
CA LEU A 187 2.46 13.35 -10.99
C LEU A 187 2.06 11.94 -11.46
N PHE A 188 0.84 11.78 -12.00
CA PHE A 188 0.24 10.56 -12.50
C PHE A 188 -0.08 10.66 -14.01
N GLU A 189 0.58 11.56 -14.75
CA GLU A 189 0.26 11.91 -16.15
C GLU A 189 0.29 10.75 -17.16
N LEU A 190 0.96 9.64 -16.84
CA LEU A 190 0.97 8.43 -17.68
C LEU A 190 -0.29 7.55 -17.50
N SER A 191 -1.19 7.93 -16.58
CA SER A 191 -2.43 7.20 -16.32
C SER A 191 -3.48 7.47 -17.39
N LYS A 192 -4.28 6.46 -17.72
CA LYS A 192 -5.39 6.59 -18.69
C LYS A 192 -6.69 6.91 -17.96
N VAL A 193 -7.47 7.84 -18.52
CA VAL A 193 -8.84 8.11 -18.06
C VAL A 193 -9.74 6.89 -18.29
N GLY A 194 -10.83 6.79 -17.54
CA GLY A 194 -11.77 5.67 -17.59
C GLY A 194 -11.93 4.95 -16.25
N TYR A 195 -12.47 3.74 -16.27
CA TYR A 195 -12.66 2.89 -15.09
C TYR A 195 -11.32 2.64 -14.37
N ILE A 196 -11.28 2.88 -13.05
CA ILE A 196 -10.08 2.66 -12.24
C ILE A 196 -10.30 1.75 -11.02
N HIS A 197 -11.49 1.77 -10.43
CA HIS A 197 -11.75 1.06 -9.17
C HIS A 197 -13.24 0.76 -9.00
N SER A 198 -13.56 -0.23 -8.17
CA SER A 198 -14.92 -0.47 -7.67
C SER A 198 -14.90 -0.44 -6.14
N PHE A 199 -15.93 0.17 -5.56
CA PHE A 199 -16.20 0.18 -4.12
C PHE A 199 -17.72 0.06 -3.92
N ASN A 200 -18.20 0.02 -2.67
CA ASN A 200 -19.63 0.01 -2.38
C ASN A 200 -20.01 1.17 -1.45
N TYR A 201 -21.25 1.65 -1.55
CA TYR A 201 -21.87 2.43 -0.48
C TYR A 201 -22.56 1.50 0.51
N ASP A 202 -22.24 1.66 1.80
CA ASP A 202 -23.06 1.07 2.86
C ASP A 202 -24.41 1.78 3.00
N LYS A 203 -25.24 1.29 3.93
CA LYS A 203 -26.59 1.82 4.14
C LYS A 203 -26.57 3.25 4.69
N GLU A 204 -25.46 3.64 5.30
CA GLU A 204 -25.21 4.96 5.86
C GLU A 204 -24.58 5.94 4.83
N GLY A 205 -24.27 5.46 3.62
CA GLY A 205 -23.68 6.27 2.54
C GLY A 205 -22.16 6.42 2.61
N ASN A 206 -21.46 5.64 3.44
CA ASN A 206 -19.99 5.61 3.45
C ASN A 206 -19.49 4.78 2.28
N ALA A 207 -18.40 5.22 1.65
CA ALA A 207 -17.73 4.45 0.62
C ALA A 207 -16.85 3.37 1.27
N ILE A 208 -16.94 2.14 0.79
CA ILE A 208 -16.27 0.98 1.37
C ILE A 208 -15.54 0.22 0.27
N ASP A 209 -14.24 0.03 0.46
CA ASP A 209 -13.47 -0.96 -0.28
C ASP A 209 -12.71 -1.87 0.70
N ILE A 210 -11.87 -2.74 0.14
CA ILE A 210 -11.03 -3.68 0.92
C ILE A 210 -10.16 -2.99 1.98
N TRP A 211 -9.86 -1.69 1.82
CA TRP A 211 -9.02 -0.94 2.75
C TRP A 211 -9.77 -0.34 3.93
N GLY A 212 -11.11 -0.39 3.90
CA GLY A 212 -11.98 0.12 4.94
C GLY A 212 -13.01 1.14 4.43
N LYS A 213 -13.75 1.70 5.39
CA LYS A 213 -14.68 2.82 5.19
C LYS A 213 -13.93 4.13 4.96
N ASP A 214 -14.37 4.91 3.98
CA ASP A 214 -13.83 6.24 3.67
C ASP A 214 -14.85 7.05 2.84
N THR A 215 -14.44 8.20 2.31
CA THR A 215 -15.21 8.93 1.28
C THR A 215 -14.76 8.55 -0.13
N ALA A 216 -15.63 8.76 -1.12
CA ALA A 216 -15.29 8.52 -2.53
C ALA A 216 -14.11 9.40 -2.98
N GLU A 217 -14.04 10.65 -2.47
CA GLU A 217 -12.96 11.60 -2.75
C GLU A 217 -11.63 11.05 -2.25
N ASN A 218 -11.61 10.55 -1.01
CA ASN A 218 -10.40 9.99 -0.42
C ASN A 218 -9.96 8.73 -1.16
N ILE A 219 -10.88 7.85 -1.54
CA ILE A 219 -10.61 6.68 -2.38
C ILE A 219 -10.01 7.13 -3.73
N ALA A 220 -10.60 8.12 -4.40
CA ALA A 220 -10.10 8.62 -5.68
C ALA A 220 -8.68 9.22 -5.58
N GLN A 221 -8.39 9.95 -4.50
CA GLN A 221 -7.07 10.52 -4.26
C GLN A 221 -5.97 9.45 -4.11
N ARG A 222 -6.31 8.23 -3.66
CA ARG A 222 -5.36 7.09 -3.60
C ARG A 222 -4.78 6.75 -4.98
N PHE A 223 -5.59 6.95 -6.02
CA PHE A 223 -5.23 6.71 -7.42
C PHE A 223 -4.72 7.98 -8.13
N GLY A 224 -4.50 9.08 -7.39
CA GLY A 224 -4.05 10.35 -7.95
C GLY A 224 -5.12 11.06 -8.79
N VAL A 225 -6.39 10.71 -8.65
CA VAL A 225 -7.49 11.29 -9.42
C VAL A 225 -7.96 12.60 -8.81
N THR A 226 -8.03 13.65 -9.62
CA THR A 226 -8.47 15.00 -9.22
C THR A 226 -9.90 15.30 -9.64
N LYS A 227 -10.40 14.61 -10.67
CA LYS A 227 -11.81 14.66 -11.11
C LYS A 227 -12.28 13.28 -11.50
N TYR A 228 -13.47 12.90 -11.07
CA TYR A 228 -14.06 11.60 -11.33
C TYR A 228 -15.58 11.65 -11.51
N GLU A 229 -16.10 10.58 -12.08
CA GLU A 229 -17.52 10.24 -12.07
C GLU A 229 -17.72 8.91 -11.34
N LEU A 230 -18.93 8.72 -10.79
CA LEU A 230 -19.36 7.50 -10.12
C LEU A 230 -20.49 6.89 -10.93
N ASP A 231 -20.36 5.60 -11.27
CA ASP A 231 -21.33 4.92 -12.15
C ASP A 231 -21.59 3.49 -11.67
N GLU A 232 -22.83 3.21 -11.32
CA GLU A 232 -23.28 1.87 -10.92
C GLU A 232 -23.36 0.91 -12.12
N ALA A 233 -23.89 1.37 -13.25
CA ALA A 233 -24.04 0.53 -14.44
C ALA A 233 -22.68 0.09 -14.97
N GLU A 234 -21.68 0.98 -14.92
CA GLU A 234 -20.33 0.63 -15.36
C GLU A 234 -19.67 -0.43 -14.46
N HIS A 235 -19.97 -0.48 -13.15
CA HIS A 235 -19.50 -1.57 -12.29
C HIS A 235 -19.98 -2.93 -12.82
N PHE A 236 -21.27 -3.03 -13.14
CA PHE A 236 -21.85 -4.27 -13.66
C PHE A 236 -21.34 -4.59 -15.07
N ASN A 237 -21.16 -3.60 -15.95
CA ASN A 237 -20.54 -3.80 -17.26
C ASN A 237 -19.14 -4.39 -17.15
N VAL A 238 -18.30 -3.86 -16.25
CA VAL A 238 -16.96 -4.38 -15.99
C VAL A 238 -17.03 -5.79 -15.42
N SER A 239 -17.93 -6.04 -14.47
CA SER A 239 -18.13 -7.38 -13.87
C SER A 239 -18.48 -8.42 -14.93
N GLN A 240 -19.40 -8.11 -15.85
CA GLN A 240 -19.76 -9.00 -16.96
C GLN A 240 -18.61 -9.25 -17.94
N LYS A 241 -17.84 -8.21 -18.28
CA LYS A 241 -16.63 -8.35 -19.10
C LYS A 241 -15.60 -9.27 -18.43
N LEU A 242 -15.39 -9.15 -17.11
CA LEU A 242 -14.45 -10.01 -16.37
C LEU A 242 -14.92 -11.46 -16.31
N LYS A 243 -16.22 -11.70 -16.08
CA LYS A 243 -16.84 -13.03 -16.13
C LYS A 243 -16.71 -13.68 -17.52
N THR A 244 -16.79 -12.88 -18.59
CA THR A 244 -16.70 -13.37 -19.97
C THR A 244 -15.26 -13.63 -20.40
N ASN A 245 -14.36 -12.68 -20.15
CA ASN A 245 -12.98 -12.72 -20.64
C ASN A 245 -12.07 -13.60 -19.78
N SER A 246 -12.42 -13.79 -18.50
CA SER A 246 -11.58 -14.49 -17.52
C SER A 246 -12.41 -15.18 -16.42
N PRO A 247 -13.35 -16.07 -16.76
CA PRO A 247 -14.31 -16.64 -15.81
C PRO A 247 -13.66 -17.31 -14.60
N GLY A 248 -12.67 -18.20 -14.83
CA GLY A 248 -12.02 -18.91 -13.72
C GLY A 248 -11.30 -17.99 -12.74
N LYS A 249 -10.64 -16.94 -13.24
CA LYS A 249 -9.98 -15.93 -12.40
C LYS A 249 -10.99 -15.09 -11.64
N TYR A 250 -12.11 -14.73 -12.27
CA TYR A 250 -13.19 -14.01 -11.59
C TYR A 250 -13.74 -14.84 -10.41
N ASP A 251 -14.06 -16.12 -10.66
CA ASP A 251 -14.61 -17.01 -9.63
C ASP A 251 -13.64 -17.24 -8.45
N GLU A 252 -12.34 -17.37 -8.74
CA GLU A 252 -11.30 -17.48 -7.72
C GLU A 252 -11.26 -16.24 -6.82
N ILE A 253 -11.19 -15.04 -7.42
CA ILE A 253 -11.14 -13.79 -6.67
C ILE A 253 -12.44 -13.58 -5.90
N TYR A 254 -13.59 -13.86 -6.51
CA TYR A 254 -14.90 -13.74 -5.86
C TYR A 254 -14.98 -14.64 -4.61
N LYS A 255 -14.57 -15.91 -4.70
CA LYS A 255 -14.53 -16.82 -3.54
C LYS A 255 -13.60 -16.29 -2.44
N LYS A 256 -12.43 -15.76 -2.81
CA LYS A 256 -11.51 -15.10 -1.86
C LYS A 256 -12.16 -13.87 -1.21
N SER A 257 -12.89 -13.07 -1.98
CA SER A 257 -13.65 -11.93 -1.47
C SER A 257 -14.71 -12.36 -0.46
N VAL A 258 -15.51 -13.39 -0.76
CA VAL A 258 -16.54 -13.93 0.15
C VAL A 258 -15.93 -14.33 1.49
N ALA A 259 -14.79 -15.04 1.48
CA ALA A 259 -14.10 -15.45 2.71
C ALA A 259 -13.69 -14.24 3.56
N ILE A 260 -13.06 -13.24 2.94
CA ILE A 260 -12.64 -12.01 3.62
C ILE A 260 -13.83 -11.20 4.14
N ILE A 261 -14.89 -11.07 3.36
CA ILE A 261 -16.09 -10.33 3.75
C ILE A 261 -16.76 -10.98 4.97
N ASN A 262 -16.83 -12.30 5.01
CA ASN A 262 -17.40 -13.00 6.16
C ASN A 262 -16.53 -12.93 7.41
N GLU A 263 -15.22 -12.82 7.26
CA GLU A 263 -14.30 -12.70 8.40
C GLU A 263 -14.24 -11.27 8.96
N TYR A 264 -14.23 -10.25 8.09
CA TYR A 264 -13.90 -8.86 8.49
C TYR A 264 -15.06 -7.87 8.38
N PHE A 265 -16.06 -8.12 7.54
CA PHE A 265 -17.18 -7.20 7.27
C PHE A 265 -18.47 -7.72 7.93
N VAL A 266 -18.42 -7.87 9.25
CA VAL A 266 -19.52 -8.29 10.12
C VAL A 266 -20.24 -7.08 10.69
#